data_AF-A0A967U5S1-F1
#
_entry.id   AF-A0A967U5S1-F1
#
_cell.length_a   1.000
_cell.length_b   1.000
_cell.length_c   1.000
_cell.angle_alpha   90.00
_cell.angle_beta   90.00
_cell.angle_gamma   90.00
#
_symmetry.space_group_name_H-M   'P 1'
#
loop_
_entity.id
_entity.type
_entity.pdbx_description
1 polymer ?
#
loop_
_entity_poly.entity_id
_entity_poly.type
_entity_poly.pdbx_seq_one_letter_code
_entity_poly.pdbx_strand_id
1 'polypeptide(L)'
;MTTFSQVIDRTRRRLMTTQREGINTLAAAVDTAVTSWSFDHSIRFVENSRLSVGLEDVYVTSVTPGSTTAQVIRGAYGSDPESHTQGDQVHINPTWSNWDIAQAVNDELVDLSSPANGLFRIGHTDLTFQSTRSGYDLTATDFLDVWRVAYDHPGPETDWPLLRHWRLDQDAD
;
A
#
# COMPACT_ATOMS: atom_id res chain seq x y z
N MET A 1 16.41 -3.79 -1.91
CA MET A 1 15.24 -3.03 -1.41
C MET A 1 14.29 -4.01 -0.75
N THR A 2 13.75 -3.68 0.42
CA THR A 2 12.71 -4.50 1.06
C THR A 2 11.38 -4.25 0.37
N THR A 3 10.69 -5.29 -0.09
CA THR A 3 9.36 -5.16 -0.69
C THR A 3 8.31 -4.93 0.40
N PHE A 4 7.13 -4.40 0.03
CA PHE A 4 6.02 -4.18 0.96
C PHE A 4 5.58 -5.47 1.66
N SER A 5 5.49 -6.58 0.93
CA SER A 5 5.22 -7.91 1.48
C SER A 5 6.26 -8.32 2.54
N GLN A 6 7.55 -8.04 2.34
CA GLN A 6 8.58 -8.35 3.34
C GLN A 6 8.43 -7.52 4.63
N VAL A 7 7.86 -6.33 4.54
CA VAL A 7 7.55 -5.50 5.71
C VAL A 7 6.38 -6.11 6.49
N ILE A 8 5.31 -6.52 5.79
CA ILE A 8 4.15 -7.19 6.39
C ILE A 8 4.58 -8.46 7.12
N ASP A 9 5.34 -9.34 6.46
CA ASP A 9 5.79 -10.61 7.03
C ASP A 9 6.66 -10.40 8.29
N ARG A 10 7.53 -9.39 8.25
CA ARG A 10 8.37 -9.03 9.41
C ARG A 10 7.53 -8.51 10.56
N THR A 11 6.57 -7.64 10.30
CA THR A 11 5.66 -7.08 11.31
C THR A 11 4.83 -8.18 11.93
N ARG A 12 4.22 -9.05 11.11
CA ARG A 12 3.44 -10.18 11.57
C ARG A 12 4.23 -11.12 12.47
N ARG A 13 5.48 -11.47 12.09
CA ARG A 13 6.36 -12.31 12.91
C ARG A 13 6.67 -11.69 14.28
N ARG A 14 6.75 -10.36 14.36
CA ARG A 14 6.97 -9.66 15.64
C ARG A 14 5.72 -9.64 16.51
N LEU A 15 4.55 -9.44 15.90
CA LEU A 15 3.27 -9.44 16.61
C LEU A 15 2.91 -10.84 17.14
N MET A 16 3.14 -11.88 16.35
CA MET A 16 2.78 -13.27 16.66
C MET A 16 3.85 -14.05 17.46
N THR A 17 4.69 -13.38 18.26
CA THR A 17 5.83 -14.03 18.93
C THR A 17 5.43 -15.15 19.91
N THR A 18 4.25 -15.05 20.54
CA THR A 18 3.75 -16.04 21.51
C THR A 18 2.59 -16.88 21.00
N GLN A 19 1.99 -16.52 19.85
CA GLN A 19 0.79 -17.15 19.34
C GLN A 19 1.09 -17.95 18.08
N ARG A 20 0.50 -19.14 17.99
CA ARG A 20 0.56 -19.99 16.80
C ARG A 20 -0.81 -20.05 16.16
N GLU A 21 -0.88 -19.64 14.91
CA GLU A 21 -2.11 -19.69 14.12
C GLU A 21 -2.29 -21.06 13.45
N GLY A 22 -3.53 -21.40 13.13
CA GLY A 22 -3.83 -22.51 12.24
C GLY A 22 -3.45 -22.13 10.80
N ILE A 23 -2.84 -23.07 10.08
CA ILE A 23 -2.46 -22.88 8.67
C ILE A 23 -3.00 -24.06 7.87
N ASN A 24 -3.50 -23.77 6.67
CA ASN A 24 -3.78 -24.72 5.61
C ASN A 24 -3.22 -24.17 4.28
N THR A 25 -3.36 -24.93 3.20
CA THR A 25 -2.96 -24.52 1.86
C THR A 25 -4.09 -24.79 0.87
N LEU A 26 -4.18 -23.98 -0.19
CA LEU A 26 -5.17 -24.16 -1.24
C LEU A 26 -4.82 -25.37 -2.11
N ALA A 27 -5.76 -26.31 -2.27
CA ALA A 27 -5.58 -27.48 -3.12
C ALA A 27 -5.74 -27.18 -4.62
N ALA A 28 -6.30 -26.02 -4.98
CA ALA A 28 -6.44 -25.56 -6.35
C ALA A 28 -6.32 -24.04 -6.42
N ALA A 29 -5.93 -23.52 -7.58
CA ALA A 29 -6.00 -22.09 -7.84
C ALA A 29 -7.46 -21.60 -7.84
N VAL A 30 -7.67 -20.39 -7.35
CA VAL A 30 -8.99 -19.74 -7.28
C VAL A 30 -8.86 -18.34 -7.90
N ASP A 31 -9.74 -18.02 -8.83
CA ASP A 31 -9.83 -16.65 -9.38
C ASP A 31 -10.62 -15.73 -8.44
N THR A 32 -10.91 -14.49 -8.84
CA THR A 32 -11.64 -13.51 -8.00
C THR A 32 -13.13 -13.81 -7.79
N ALA A 33 -13.71 -14.75 -8.54
CA ALA A 33 -15.13 -15.08 -8.50
C ALA A 33 -15.42 -16.44 -7.84
N VAL A 34 -14.43 -17.33 -7.74
CA VAL A 34 -14.60 -18.65 -7.11
C VAL A 34 -14.90 -18.52 -5.61
N THR A 35 -16.08 -18.96 -5.20
CA THR A 35 -16.56 -18.98 -3.80
C THR A 35 -16.44 -20.34 -3.13
N SER A 36 -16.12 -21.39 -3.89
CA SER A 36 -15.88 -22.74 -3.36
C SER A 36 -14.38 -23.01 -3.31
N TRP A 37 -13.81 -23.01 -2.11
CA TRP A 37 -12.38 -23.19 -1.90
C TRP A 37 -12.08 -24.61 -1.45
N SER A 38 -11.08 -25.23 -2.08
CA SER A 38 -10.57 -26.55 -1.70
C SER A 38 -9.22 -26.42 -1.01
N PHE A 39 -8.99 -27.22 0.03
CA PHE A 39 -7.79 -27.18 0.84
C PHE A 39 -7.05 -28.52 0.80
N ASP A 40 -5.73 -28.51 0.93
CA ASP A 40 -4.92 -29.74 0.91
C ASP A 40 -5.11 -30.59 2.17
N HIS A 41 -5.28 -29.94 3.32
CA HIS A 41 -5.43 -30.61 4.61
C HIS A 41 -6.88 -30.55 5.08
N SER A 42 -7.23 -31.48 5.98
CA SER A 42 -8.55 -31.51 6.61
C SER A 42 -8.89 -30.16 7.24
N ILE A 43 -10.15 -29.74 7.11
CA ILE A 43 -10.62 -28.45 7.59
C ILE A 43 -10.50 -28.41 9.12
N ARG A 44 -9.86 -27.35 9.64
CA ARG A 44 -9.64 -27.08 11.07
C ARG A 44 -10.36 -25.83 11.55
N PHE A 45 -11.36 -25.40 10.80
CA PHE A 45 -12.17 -24.23 11.06
C PHE A 45 -13.65 -24.58 10.90
N VAL A 46 -14.51 -23.70 11.38
CA VAL A 46 -15.97 -23.85 11.33
C VAL A 46 -16.60 -22.73 10.53
N GLU A 47 -17.90 -22.82 10.30
CA GLU A 47 -18.68 -21.71 9.76
C GLU A 47 -18.45 -20.44 10.59
N ASN A 48 -18.52 -19.28 9.94
CA ASN A 48 -18.21 -17.97 10.52
C ASN A 48 -16.74 -17.74 10.88
N SER A 49 -15.82 -18.61 10.43
CA SER A 49 -14.38 -18.36 10.57
C SER A 49 -13.89 -17.33 9.56
N ARG A 50 -12.88 -16.54 9.95
CA ARG A 50 -12.12 -15.66 9.06
C ARG A 50 -10.91 -16.43 8.55
N LEU A 51 -10.69 -16.42 7.24
CA LEU A 51 -9.48 -16.95 6.63
C LEU A 51 -8.74 -15.80 5.95
N SER A 52 -7.41 -15.86 5.94
CA SER A 52 -6.57 -14.83 5.32
C SER A 52 -5.54 -15.48 4.41
N VAL A 53 -5.43 -14.98 3.18
CA VAL A 53 -4.49 -15.45 2.16
C VAL A 53 -4.00 -14.26 1.34
N GLY A 54 -2.68 -14.10 1.21
CA GLY A 54 -2.11 -12.91 0.57
C GLY A 54 -2.54 -11.63 1.30
N LEU A 55 -3.19 -10.71 0.59
CA LEU A 55 -3.83 -9.49 1.12
C LEU A 55 -5.36 -9.57 1.13
N GLU A 56 -5.93 -10.75 0.90
CA GLU A 56 -7.37 -10.98 0.94
C GLU A 56 -7.78 -11.68 2.23
N ASP A 57 -8.85 -11.18 2.85
CA ASP A 57 -9.56 -11.89 3.89
C ASP A 57 -10.92 -12.37 3.39
N VAL A 58 -11.23 -13.61 3.72
CA VAL A 58 -12.48 -14.26 3.32
C VAL A 58 -13.25 -14.75 4.53
N TYR A 59 -14.57 -14.77 4.41
CA TYR A 59 -15.47 -15.22 5.45
C TYR A 59 -16.08 -16.58 5.09
N VAL A 60 -15.95 -17.57 5.97
CA VAL A 60 -16.47 -18.91 5.74
C VAL A 60 -17.97 -18.96 5.99
N THR A 61 -18.76 -19.24 4.95
CA THR A 61 -20.22 -19.37 5.05
C THR A 61 -20.67 -20.78 5.38
N SER A 62 -20.03 -21.79 4.80
CA SER A 62 -20.34 -23.18 5.11
C SER A 62 -19.13 -24.10 4.92
N VAL A 63 -19.12 -25.19 5.68
CA VAL A 63 -18.10 -26.24 5.62
C VAL A 63 -18.80 -27.55 5.31
N THR A 64 -18.41 -28.24 4.23
CA THR A 64 -19.00 -29.56 3.94
C THR A 64 -18.38 -30.61 4.87
N PRO A 65 -19.17 -31.31 5.72
CA PRO A 65 -18.63 -32.30 6.65
C PRO A 65 -17.91 -33.43 5.92
N GLY A 66 -16.70 -33.77 6.38
CA GLY A 66 -15.88 -34.83 5.77
C GLY A 66 -15.22 -34.47 4.43
N SER A 67 -15.41 -33.24 3.95
CA SER A 67 -14.74 -32.69 2.77
C SER A 67 -13.56 -31.79 3.16
N THR A 68 -12.67 -31.53 2.21
CA THR A 68 -11.68 -30.45 2.29
C THR A 68 -12.12 -29.18 1.57
N THR A 69 -13.43 -29.03 1.31
CA THR A 69 -14.01 -27.87 0.64
C THR A 69 -14.86 -27.03 1.60
N ALA A 70 -14.71 -25.70 1.51
CA ALA A 70 -15.56 -24.72 2.17
C ALA A 70 -16.16 -23.74 1.16
N GLN A 71 -17.32 -23.19 1.49
CA GLN A 71 -17.89 -22.03 0.80
C GLN A 71 -17.46 -20.77 1.54
N VAL A 72 -17.05 -19.76 0.78
CA VAL A 72 -16.54 -18.50 1.32
C VAL A 72 -17.17 -17.30 0.63
N ILE A 73 -17.29 -16.20 1.37
CA ILE A 73 -17.52 -14.86 0.84
C ILE A 73 -16.15 -14.20 0.66
N ARG A 74 -15.90 -13.75 -0.56
CA ARG A 74 -14.67 -13.11 -1.03
C ARG A 74 -14.64 -11.64 -0.64
N GLY A 75 -13.43 -11.07 -0.51
CA GLY A 75 -13.26 -9.65 -0.20
C GLY A 75 -14.00 -9.20 1.06
N ALA A 76 -13.96 -10.02 2.11
CA ALA A 76 -14.58 -9.67 3.38
C ALA A 76 -13.72 -8.64 4.12
N TYR A 77 -14.31 -7.95 5.10
CA TYR A 77 -13.60 -7.00 5.98
C TYR A 77 -12.92 -5.84 5.24
N GLY A 78 -13.46 -5.46 4.07
CA GLY A 78 -12.94 -4.37 3.25
C GLY A 78 -11.75 -4.73 2.37
N SER A 79 -11.31 -5.99 2.38
CA SER A 79 -10.32 -6.49 1.40
C SER A 79 -10.96 -6.70 0.03
N ASP A 80 -10.15 -6.72 -1.03
CA ASP A 80 -10.61 -6.99 -2.39
C ASP A 80 -10.38 -8.46 -2.79
N PRO A 81 -11.29 -9.09 -3.57
CA PRO A 81 -11.06 -10.44 -4.09
C PRO A 81 -9.83 -10.51 -5.01
N GLU A 82 -8.89 -11.39 -4.70
CA GLU A 82 -7.65 -11.60 -5.47
C GLU A 82 -7.62 -13.01 -6.10
N SER A 83 -6.83 -13.20 -7.15
CA SER A 83 -6.57 -14.56 -7.66
C SER A 83 -5.45 -15.21 -6.88
N HIS A 84 -5.71 -16.38 -6.30
CA HIS A 84 -4.72 -17.16 -5.55
C HIS A 84 -4.34 -18.42 -6.31
N THR A 85 -3.10 -18.84 -6.12
CA THR A 85 -2.53 -20.03 -6.74
C THR A 85 -2.65 -21.25 -5.82
N GLN A 86 -2.57 -22.43 -6.42
CA GLN A 86 -2.48 -23.67 -5.65
C GLN A 86 -1.24 -23.63 -4.75
N GLY A 87 -1.40 -24.07 -3.50
CA GLY A 87 -0.34 -24.09 -2.50
C GLY A 87 -0.22 -22.80 -1.68
N ASP A 88 -0.97 -21.76 -2.00
CA ASP A 88 -0.96 -20.52 -1.21
C ASP A 88 -1.41 -20.79 0.23
N GLN A 89 -0.70 -20.16 1.16
CA GLN A 89 -0.91 -20.36 2.60
C GLN A 89 -2.15 -19.61 3.06
N VAL A 90 -3.07 -20.37 3.66
CA VAL A 90 -4.31 -19.84 4.24
C VAL A 90 -4.18 -19.88 5.76
N HIS A 91 -4.24 -18.71 6.36
CA HIS A 91 -4.22 -18.55 7.81
C HIS A 91 -5.64 -18.57 8.36
N ILE A 92 -5.84 -19.38 9.39
CA ILE A 92 -7.15 -19.63 10.00
C ILE A 92 -7.31 -18.75 11.23
N ASN A 93 -8.36 -17.92 11.24
CA ASN A 93 -8.71 -16.99 12.30
C ASN A 93 -7.49 -16.19 12.81
N PRO A 94 -6.76 -15.49 11.91
CA PRO A 94 -5.61 -14.72 12.34
C PRO A 94 -6.04 -13.60 13.28
N THR A 95 -5.27 -13.37 14.35
CA THR A 95 -5.49 -12.21 15.23
C THR A 95 -5.09 -10.90 14.53
N TRP A 96 -4.08 -10.97 13.66
CA TRP A 96 -3.64 -9.88 12.80
C TRP A 96 -3.50 -10.44 11.38
N SER A 97 -4.44 -10.13 10.50
CA SER A 97 -4.34 -10.51 9.08
C SER A 97 -3.27 -9.67 8.37
N ASN A 98 -2.79 -10.15 7.23
CA ASN A 98 -1.89 -9.37 6.39
C ASN A 98 -2.59 -8.11 5.86
N TRP A 99 -3.89 -8.18 5.59
CA TRP A 99 -4.72 -7.04 5.20
C TRP A 99 -4.77 -5.95 6.29
N ASP A 100 -5.05 -6.33 7.54
CA ASP A 100 -5.10 -5.39 8.67
C ASP A 100 -3.74 -4.69 8.86
N ILE A 101 -2.63 -5.43 8.72
CA ILE A 101 -1.28 -4.87 8.80
C ILE A 101 -1.03 -3.91 7.63
N ALA A 102 -1.46 -4.26 6.41
CA ALA A 102 -1.30 -3.40 5.25
C ALA A 102 -2.08 -2.09 5.38
N GLN A 103 -3.31 -2.15 5.90
CA GLN A 103 -4.12 -0.97 6.18
C GLN A 103 -3.45 -0.08 7.23
N ALA A 104 -2.98 -0.65 8.35
CA ALA A 104 -2.28 0.12 9.38
C ALA A 104 -1.03 0.83 8.85
N VAL A 105 -0.26 0.18 7.97
CA VAL A 105 0.91 0.81 7.34
C VAL A 105 0.47 1.96 6.42
N ASN A 106 -0.61 1.79 5.66
CA ASN A 106 -1.13 2.86 4.81
C ASN A 106 -1.66 4.03 5.63
N ASP A 107 -2.34 3.79 6.74
CA ASP A 107 -2.84 4.85 7.63
C ASP A 107 -1.69 5.69 8.19
N GLU A 108 -0.59 5.06 8.61
CA GLU A 108 0.62 5.76 9.05
C GLU A 108 1.28 6.56 7.92
N LEU A 109 1.30 6.04 6.69
CA LEU A 109 1.77 6.79 5.52
C LEU A 109 0.88 7.99 5.21
N VAL A 110 -0.43 7.85 5.38
CA VAL A 110 -1.39 8.94 5.20
C VAL A 110 -1.19 10.01 6.29
N ASP A 111 -1.02 9.63 7.56
CA ASP A 111 -0.72 10.60 8.62
C ASP A 111 0.61 11.31 8.39
N LEU A 112 1.65 10.58 7.98
CA LEU A 112 2.93 11.14 7.55
C LEU A 112 2.83 11.98 6.27
N SER A 113 1.73 11.93 5.52
CA SER A 113 1.49 12.80 4.36
C SER A 113 0.57 13.98 4.67
N SER A 114 -0.01 14.02 5.88
CA SER A 114 -0.94 15.06 6.30
C SER A 114 -0.25 16.40 6.46
N PRO A 115 -0.83 17.53 6.00
CA PRO A 115 -0.26 18.87 6.21
C PRO A 115 0.01 19.23 7.68
N ALA A 116 -0.67 18.57 8.62
CA ALA A 116 -0.53 18.80 10.06
C ALA A 116 0.70 18.09 10.68
N ASN A 117 1.12 16.95 10.14
CA ASN A 117 2.16 16.07 10.71
C ASN A 117 3.28 15.68 9.72
N GLY A 118 3.19 16.09 8.44
CA GLY A 118 3.72 15.29 7.33
C GLY A 118 4.98 15.73 6.59
N LEU A 119 5.57 14.73 5.93
CA LEU A 119 6.69 14.70 5.01
C LEU A 119 6.29 15.29 3.64
N PHE A 120 6.80 16.48 3.32
CA PHE A 120 6.53 17.12 2.03
C PHE A 120 7.28 16.43 0.87
N ARG A 121 6.60 16.23 -0.27
CA ARG A 121 7.25 15.81 -1.51
C ARG A 121 8.02 16.99 -2.11
N ILE A 122 9.29 16.77 -2.45
CA ILE A 122 10.06 17.70 -3.29
C ILE A 122 9.72 17.42 -4.76
N GLY A 123 9.01 18.35 -5.40
CA GLY A 123 8.78 18.39 -6.84
C GLY A 123 9.78 19.30 -7.56
N HIS A 124 9.76 19.27 -8.89
CA HIS A 124 10.39 20.31 -9.72
C HIS A 124 9.37 20.79 -10.73
N THR A 125 9.48 22.06 -11.12
CA THR A 125 8.70 22.68 -12.19
C THR A 125 9.65 23.53 -13.01
N ASP A 126 9.52 23.44 -14.33
CA ASP A 126 10.38 24.18 -15.24
C ASP A 126 9.65 25.44 -15.70
N LEU A 127 10.32 26.59 -15.56
CA LEU A 127 9.82 27.89 -15.96
C LEU A 127 10.65 28.40 -17.12
N THR A 128 9.98 28.87 -18.17
CA THR A 128 10.67 29.47 -19.32
C THR A 128 11.05 30.91 -18.99
N PHE A 129 12.35 31.23 -19.07
CA PHE A 129 12.86 32.57 -18.80
C PHE A 129 12.35 33.61 -19.82
N GLN A 130 11.86 34.74 -19.34
CA GLN A 130 11.44 35.91 -20.12
C GLN A 130 12.12 37.19 -19.60
N SER A 131 12.90 37.87 -20.44
CA SER A 131 13.69 39.05 -20.03
C SER A 131 12.86 40.29 -19.68
N THR A 132 11.60 40.33 -20.08
CA THR A 132 10.69 41.46 -19.82
C THR A 132 9.90 41.31 -18.52
N ARG A 133 10.02 40.18 -17.83
CA ARG A 133 9.30 39.90 -16.57
C ARG A 133 10.30 39.73 -15.43
N SER A 134 9.97 40.33 -14.29
CA SER A 134 10.77 40.24 -13.06
C SER A 134 10.25 39.20 -12.07
N GLY A 135 9.14 38.53 -12.39
CA GLY A 135 8.51 37.50 -11.56
C GLY A 135 7.74 36.48 -12.40
N TYR A 136 7.54 35.30 -11.83
CA TYR A 136 6.78 34.21 -12.43
C TYR A 136 5.65 33.82 -11.48
N ASP A 137 4.46 33.63 -12.04
CA ASP A 137 3.32 33.11 -11.31
C ASP A 137 3.51 31.60 -11.10
N LEU A 138 3.46 31.18 -9.84
CA LEU A 138 3.62 29.79 -9.43
C LEU A 138 2.30 29.16 -8.99
N THR A 139 1.17 29.88 -9.02
CA THR A 139 -0.15 29.44 -8.52
C THR A 139 -0.72 28.19 -9.20
N ALA A 140 -0.25 27.87 -10.42
CA ALA A 140 -0.61 26.64 -11.12
C ALA A 140 0.09 25.38 -10.55
N THR A 141 1.00 25.55 -9.60
CA THR A 141 1.75 24.47 -8.96
C THR A 141 1.26 24.37 -7.53
N ASP A 142 0.71 23.24 -7.09
CA ASP A 142 0.38 23.04 -5.68
C ASP A 142 1.70 22.93 -4.88
N PHE A 143 2.24 24.05 -4.40
CA PHE A 143 3.49 24.11 -3.62
C PHE A 143 3.32 24.87 -2.30
N LEU A 144 4.09 24.46 -1.29
CA LEU A 144 4.14 25.12 0.03
C LEU A 144 5.29 26.13 0.11
N ASP A 145 6.47 25.70 -0.34
CA ASP A 145 7.70 26.48 -0.31
C ASP A 145 8.64 26.06 -1.45
N VAL A 146 9.57 26.93 -1.81
CA VAL A 146 10.56 26.70 -2.86
C VAL A 146 11.89 26.33 -2.19
N TRP A 147 12.30 25.07 -2.32
CA TRP A 147 13.56 24.60 -1.72
C TRP A 147 14.80 25.10 -2.45
N ARG A 148 14.78 25.05 -3.79
CA ARG A 148 15.93 25.36 -4.64
C ARG A 148 15.47 25.95 -5.96
N VAL A 149 16.09 27.07 -6.33
CA VAL A 149 16.00 27.61 -7.68
C VAL A 149 17.35 27.43 -8.37
N ALA A 150 17.32 26.89 -9.57
CA ALA A 150 18.47 26.80 -10.46
C ALA A 150 18.05 27.32 -11.84
N TYR A 151 19.02 27.77 -12.63
CA TYR A 151 18.77 28.25 -13.98
C TYR A 151 19.67 27.50 -14.95
N ASP A 152 19.18 27.31 -16.17
CA ASP A 152 19.96 26.79 -17.27
C ASP A 152 20.82 27.92 -17.86
N HIS A 153 22.13 27.73 -17.93
CA HIS A 153 23.04 28.71 -18.51
C HIS A 153 23.21 28.41 -20.01
N PRO A 154 23.07 29.39 -20.91
CA PRO A 154 23.25 29.17 -22.34
C PRO A 154 24.67 28.68 -22.65
N GLY A 155 24.80 27.38 -22.95
CA GLY A 155 26.05 26.72 -23.27
C GLY A 155 25.85 25.25 -23.65
N PRO A 156 26.88 24.56 -24.16
CA PRO A 156 26.83 23.12 -24.43
C PRO A 156 26.93 22.28 -23.14
N GLU A 157 27.22 22.93 -22.02
CA GLU A 157 27.38 22.31 -20.71
C GLU A 157 26.02 22.22 -20.03
N THR A 158 25.62 21.00 -19.66
CA THR A 158 24.36 20.71 -18.97
C THR A 158 24.54 20.93 -17.47
N ASP A 159 24.80 22.19 -17.08
CA ASP A 159 24.97 22.60 -15.68
C ASP A 159 23.84 23.54 -15.25
N TRP A 160 23.33 23.32 -14.04
CA TRP A 160 22.26 24.10 -13.41
C TRP A 160 22.76 24.75 -12.13
N PRO A 161 23.56 25.84 -12.26
CA PRO A 161 24.02 26.59 -11.11
C PRO A 161 22.86 27.10 -10.26
N LEU A 162 23.08 27.08 -8.95
CA LEU A 162 22.13 27.60 -7.96
C LEU A 162 21.94 29.10 -8.13
N LEU A 163 20.69 29.54 -8.26
CA LEU A 163 20.35 30.96 -8.17
C LEU A 163 20.36 31.35 -6.69
N ARG A 164 21.23 32.30 -6.32
CA ARG A 164 21.40 32.72 -4.90
C ARG A 164 20.50 33.87 -4.49
N HIS A 165 20.07 34.68 -5.45
CA HIS A 165 19.25 35.87 -5.21
C HIS A 165 17.89 35.68 -5.85
N TRP A 166 16.97 35.08 -5.10
CA TRP A 166 15.57 34.98 -5.45
C TRP A 166 14.75 35.21 -4.18
N ARG A 167 13.48 35.57 -4.38
CA ARG A 167 12.51 35.74 -3.30
C ARG A 167 11.19 35.13 -3.76
N LEU A 168 10.60 34.32 -2.90
CA LEU A 168 9.20 33.93 -3.02
C LEU A 168 8.35 35.01 -2.36
N ASP A 169 7.33 35.47 -3.08
CA ASP A 169 6.32 36.38 -2.54
C ASP A 169 4.97 35.65 -2.60
N GLN A 170 4.46 35.24 -1.44
CA GLN A 170 3.18 34.52 -1.34
C GLN A 170 1.98 35.46 -1.27
N ASP A 171 2.21 36.76 -1.01
CA ASP A 171 1.18 37.79 -0.85
C ASP A 171 1.18 38.79 -2.03
N ALA A 172 1.80 38.43 -3.14
CA ALA A 172 1.82 39.27 -4.35
C ALA A 172 0.47 39.15 -5.09
N ASP A 173 -0.43 40.11 -4.83
CA ASP A 173 -1.72 40.33 -5.51
C ASP A 173 -1.53 40.83 -6.97
#